data_AF-A0A6C0DDC0-F1
#
_entry.id   AF-A0A6C0DDC0-F1
#
_cell.length_a   1.000
_cell.length_b   1.000
_cell.length_c   1.000
_cell.angle_alpha   90.00
_cell.angle_beta   90.00
_cell.angle_gamma   90.00
#
_symmetry.space_group_name_H-M   'P 1'
#
loop_
_entity.id
_entity.type
_entity.pdbx_description
1 polymer ?
#
loop_
_entity_poly.entity_id
_entity_poly.type
_entity_poly.pdbx_seq_one_letter_code
_entity_poly.pdbx_strand_id
1 'polypeptide(L)' 'MKKRCEFPECKKAIPITSYACKCKKNMCLVHMNAHECTFDYQAEQRERLMKHMSSPVVGQKILPV' A
#
# COMPACT_ATOMS: atom_id res chain seq x y z
N MET A 1 -19.19 -18.14 -1.49
CA MET A 1 -17.84 -18.74 -1.27
C MET A 1 -17.09 -17.90 -0.24
N LYS A 2 -16.58 -18.49 0.85
CA LYS A 2 -15.88 -17.76 1.92
C LYS A 2 -14.39 -17.67 1.56
N LYS A 3 -13.84 -16.46 1.41
CA LYS A 3 -12.40 -16.27 1.19
C LYS A 3 -11.65 -16.68 2.46
N ARG A 4 -10.52 -17.36 2.33
CA ARG A 4 -9.64 -17.75 3.45
C ARG A 4 -8.27 -17.13 3.23
N CYS A 5 -7.55 -16.93 4.32
CA CYS A 5 -6.17 -16.49 4.28
C CYS A 5 -5.33 -17.53 3.52
N GLU A 6 -4.50 -17.04 2.60
CA GLU A 6 -3.62 -17.84 1.75
C GLU A 6 -2.24 -18.11 2.37
N PHE A 7 -2.06 -17.72 3.63
CA PHE A 7 -0.88 -18.04 4.42
C PHE A 7 -0.94 -19.52 4.84
N PRO A 8 0.12 -20.32 4.65
CA PRO A 8 0.07 -21.78 4.84
C PRO A 8 -0.33 -22.21 6.27
N GLU A 9 0.04 -21.40 7.26
CA GLU A 9 -0.27 -21.64 8.67
C GLU A 9 -1.57 -20.98 9.15
N CYS A 10 -2.21 -20.18 8.29
CA CYS A 10 -3.42 -19.44 8.65
C CYS A 10 -4.58 -19.78 7.72
N LYS A 11 -5.49 -20.64 8.17
CA LYS A 11 -6.76 -20.96 7.47
C LYS A 11 -7.92 -20.09 7.92
N LYS A 12 -7.64 -18.93 8.53
CA LYS A 12 -8.66 -18.05 9.10
C LYS A 12 -9.61 -17.56 8.01
N ALA A 13 -10.91 -17.65 8.28
CA ALA A 13 -11.93 -17.13 7.38
C ALA A 13 -11.82 -15.61 7.30
N ILE A 14 -11.83 -15.09 6.08
CA ILE A 14 -11.77 -13.66 5.83
C ILE A 14 -13.22 -13.15 5.72
N PRO A 15 -13.61 -12.11 6.47
CA PRO A 15 -14.94 -11.52 6.38
C PRO A 15 -15.14 -10.86 5.01
N ILE A 16 -16.39 -10.74 4.55
CA ILE A 16 -16.73 -10.14 3.24
C ILE A 16 -16.25 -8.67 3.18
N THR A 17 -16.26 -7.98 4.32
CA THR A 17 -15.81 -6.59 4.49
C THR A 17 -14.28 -6.42 4.42
N SER A 18 -13.50 -7.49 4.32
CA SER A 18 -12.05 -7.37 4.25
C SER A 18 -11.60 -6.72 2.95
N TYR A 19 -10.57 -5.89 3.04
CA TYR A 19 -9.88 -5.37 1.88
C TYR A 19 -8.83 -6.36 1.36
N ALA A 20 -8.74 -6.51 0.03
CA ALA A 20 -7.69 -7.29 -0.61
C ALA A 20 -6.44 -6.42 -0.79
N CYS A 21 -5.25 -6.96 -0.51
CA CYS A 21 -4.03 -6.18 -0.68
C CYS A 21 -3.76 -5.88 -2.17
N LYS A 22 -3.03 -4.78 -2.46
CA LYS A 22 -2.64 -4.40 -3.83
C LYS A 22 -1.78 -5.45 -4.52
N CYS A 23 -1.09 -6.29 -3.75
CA CYS A 23 -0.35 -7.45 -4.27
C CYS A 23 -1.25 -8.61 -4.72
N LYS A 24 -2.58 -8.42 -4.79
CA LYS A 24 -3.62 -9.41 -5.20
C LYS A 24 -3.77 -10.61 -4.26
N LYS A 25 -3.07 -10.60 -3.11
CA LYS A 25 -3.15 -11.60 -2.06
C LYS A 25 -4.24 -11.25 -1.04
N ASN A 26 -5.01 -12.26 -0.65
CA ASN A 26 -6.10 -12.21 0.32
C ASN A 26 -5.64 -12.82 1.64
N MET A 27 -5.48 -11.99 2.66
CA MET A 27 -4.99 -12.42 3.95
C MET A 27 -5.83 -11.85 5.09
N CYS A 28 -5.76 -12.48 6.24
CA CYS A 28 -6.41 -11.94 7.43
C CYS A 28 -5.66 -10.68 7.92
N LEU A 29 -6.33 -9.86 8.72
CA LEU A 29 -5.78 -8.59 9.25
C LEU A 29 -4.41 -8.73 9.92
N VAL A 30 -4.14 -9.88 10.55
CA VAL A 30 -2.85 -10.16 11.22
C VAL A 30 -1.72 -10.33 10.20
N HIS A 31 -1.97 -11.10 9.13
CA HIS A 31 -0.98 -11.32 8.08
C HIS A 31 -0.89 -10.16 7.10
N MET A 32 -1.88 -9.27 7.05
CA MET A 32 -1.83 -8.04 6.24
C MET A 32 -0.66 -7.13 6.62
N ASN A 33 -0.23 -7.08 7.89
CA ASN A 33 0.90 -6.25 8.29
C ASN A 33 2.25 -6.94 8.09
N ALA A 34 2.29 -8.27 8.15
CA ALA A 34 3.52 -9.06 8.13
C ALA A 34 3.76 -9.77 6.79
N HIS A 35 2.96 -9.49 5.76
CA HIS A 35 3.18 -10.09 4.46
C HIS A 35 4.30 -9.42 3.70
N GLU A 36 5.02 -10.23 2.96
CA GLU A 36 6.03 -9.82 1.99
C GLU A 36 5.29 -9.22 0.78
N CYS A 37 4.88 -7.95 0.92
CA CYS A 37 4.21 -7.25 -0.15
C CYS A 37 5.19 -6.99 -1.29
N THR A 38 4.92 -7.57 -2.45
CA THR A 38 5.71 -7.34 -3.68
C THR A 38 5.26 -6.11 -4.45
N PHE A 39 4.31 -5.33 -3.93
CA PHE A 39 3.80 -4.13 -4.60
C PHE A 39 4.68 -2.92 -4.27
N ASP A 40 5.17 -2.24 -5.30
CA ASP A 40 6.00 -1.06 -5.14
C ASP A 40 5.15 0.18 -4.83
N TYR A 41 4.96 0.46 -3.55
CA TYR A 41 4.21 1.63 -3.11
C TYR A 41 4.95 2.93 -3.45
N GLN A 42 6.28 2.94 -3.48
CA GLN A 42 7.05 4.17 -3.70
C GLN A 42 6.85 4.71 -5.12
N ALA A 43 6.88 3.85 -6.13
CA ALA A 43 6.61 4.19 -7.52
C ALA A 43 5.18 4.71 -7.68
N GLU A 44 4.17 4.00 -7.15
CA GLU A 44 2.77 4.45 -7.24
C GLU A 44 2.59 5.84 -6.58
N GLN A 45 3.17 6.03 -5.40
CA GLN A 45 3.08 7.31 -4.70
C GLN A 45 3.82 8.41 -5.46
N ARG A 46 4.98 8.12 -6.07
CA ARG A 46 5.72 9.07 -6.90
C ARG A 46 4.92 9.49 -8.13
N GLU A 47 4.29 8.54 -8.82
CA GLU A 47 3.41 8.84 -9.95
C GLU A 47 2.19 9.66 -9.54
N ARG A 48 1.57 9.34 -8.40
CA ARG A 48 0.46 10.14 -7.85
C ARG A 48 0.92 11.55 -7.47
N LEU A 49 2.09 11.67 -6.85
CA LEU A 49 2.65 12.96 -6.47
C LEU A 49 2.92 13.81 -7.71
N MET A 50 3.49 13.24 -8.78
CA MET A 50 3.69 13.95 -10.04
C MET A 50 2.37 14.40 -10.68
N LYS A 51 1.31 13.58 -10.60
CA LYS A 51 -0.02 13.93 -11.11
C LYS A 51 -0.69 15.04 -10.31
N HIS A 52 -0.47 15.13 -9.00
CA HIS A 52 -1.19 16.06 -8.12
C HIS A 52 -0.38 17.30 -7.70
N MET A 53 0.94 17.21 -7.62
CA MET A 53 1.85 18.33 -7.33
C MET A 53 2.56 18.78 -8.61
N SER A 54 1.80 19.31 -9.56
CA SER A 54 2.36 19.89 -10.80
C SER A 54 3.07 21.24 -10.57
N SER A 55 2.97 21.81 -9.36
CA SER A 55 3.74 22.99 -8.95
C SER A 55 4.75 22.56 -7.88
N PRO A 56 6.06 22.54 -8.18
CA PRO A 56 7.05 22.31 -7.14
C PRO A 56 6.97 23.48 -6.15
N VAL A 57 6.70 23.17 -4.88
CA VAL A 57 6.80 24.15 -3.80
C VAL A 57 8.29 24.44 -3.57
N VAL A 58 8.88 25.25 -4.44
CA VAL A 58 10.27 25.68 -4.33
C VAL A 58 10.31 26.91 -3.43
N GLY A 59 10.60 26.72 -2.14
CA GLY A 59 10.98 27.83 -1.29
C GLY A 59 12.28 28.43 -1.82
N GLN A 60 12.25 29.69 -2.27
CA GLN A 60 13.47 30.38 -2.68
C GLN A 60 14.38 30.51 -1.46
N LYS A 61 15.58 29.91 -1.54
CA LYS A 61 16.58 30.04 -0.49
C LYS A 61 17.09 31.48 -0.51
N ILE A 62 16.77 32.26 0.52
CA ILE A 62 17.30 33.61 0.66
C ILE A 62 18.83 33.52 0.77
N LEU A 63 19.54 34.30 -0.05
CA LEU A 63 20.98 34.47 0.07
C LEU A 63 21.24 35.48 1.21
N PRO A 64 22.22 35.24 2.10
CA PRO A 64 22.59 36.21 3.11
C PRO A 64 23.19 37.46 2.46
N VAL A 65 22.73 38.63 2.91
CA VAL A 65 23.22 39.97 2.56
C VAL A 65 24.54 40.27 3.24
#